data_AF-A0A2D2Q3V7-F1
#
_entry.id   AF-A0A2D2Q3V7-F1
#
_cell.length_a   1.000
_cell.length_b   1.000
_cell.length_c   1.000
_cell.angle_alpha   90.00
_cell.angle_beta   90.00
_cell.angle_gamma   90.00
#
_symmetry.space_group_name_H-M   'P 1'
#
loop_
_entity.id
_entity.type
_entity.pdbx_description
1 polymer ?
#
loop_
_entity_poly.entity_id
_entity_poly.type
_entity_poly.pdbx_seq_one_letter_code
_entity_poly.pdbx_strand_id
1 'polypeptide(L)' 'MAKPMRCPGDPQIPTSPASPADRASIATLVQQCLTAQGQAVAPYEAEIDDIVARLYGLTEAERAIIAGRDNDRRV' A
#
# COMPACT_ATOMS: atom_id res chain seq x y z
N MET A 1 -22.31 -11.86 4.82
CA MET A 1 -21.46 -10.70 4.45
C MET A 1 -20.93 -10.09 5.74
N ALA A 2 -19.63 -10.16 6.00
CA ALA A 2 -19.05 -9.64 7.24
C ALA A 2 -19.02 -8.10 7.21
N LYS A 3 -19.62 -7.47 8.23
CA LYS A 3 -19.57 -6.02 8.43
C LYS A 3 -18.13 -5.65 8.85
N PRO A 4 -17.45 -4.69 8.21
CA PRO A 4 -16.14 -4.26 8.66
C PRO A 4 -16.26 -3.65 10.06
N MET A 5 -15.42 -4.12 10.97
CA MET A 5 -15.27 -3.57 12.32
C MET A 5 -14.70 -2.15 12.18
N ARG A 6 -15.39 -1.14 12.72
CA ARG A 6 -15.00 0.27 12.61
C ARG A 6 -14.71 0.84 13.99
N CYS A 7 -13.52 1.41 14.16
CA CYS A 7 -13.16 2.23 15.31
C CYS A 7 -13.72 3.66 15.09
N PRO A 8 -14.39 4.26 16.08
CA PRO A 8 -14.86 5.64 15.96
C PRO A 8 -13.65 6.59 16.07
N GLY A 9 -13.30 7.26 14.97
CA GLY A 9 -12.25 8.30 14.95
C GLY A 9 -11.38 8.34 13.68
N ASP A 10 -11.35 7.27 12.89
CA ASP A 10 -10.51 7.23 11.68
C ASP A 10 -11.16 8.02 10.55
N PRO A 11 -10.50 9.06 9.98
CA PRO A 11 -10.99 9.69 8.76
C PRO A 11 -11.14 8.60 7.70
N GLN A 12 -12.29 8.57 7.02
CA GLN A 12 -12.53 7.59 5.97
C GLN A 12 -11.54 7.84 4.82
N ILE A 13 -10.45 7.08 4.78
CA ILE A 13 -9.53 7.08 3.65
C ILE A 13 -10.27 6.45 2.47
N PRO A 14 -10.42 7.14 1.33
CA PRO A 14 -11.00 6.57 0.13
C PRO A 14 -10.21 5.34 -0.29
N THR A 15 -10.88 4.21 -0.53
CA THR A 15 -10.23 2.99 -1.00
C THR A 15 -10.51 2.74 -2.47
N SER A 16 -9.44 2.55 -3.25
CA SER A 16 -9.55 2.18 -4.65
C SER A 16 -10.00 0.72 -4.81
N PRO A 17 -10.88 0.40 -5.77
CA PRO A 17 -11.28 -0.98 -6.04
C PRO A 17 -10.10 -1.78 -6.58
N ALA A 18 -9.82 -2.94 -5.98
CA ALA A 18 -8.76 -3.84 -6.40
C ALA A 18 -9.31 -5.11 -7.06
N SER A 19 -8.64 -5.60 -8.11
CA SER A 19 -9.02 -6.87 -8.74
C SER A 19 -8.80 -8.05 -7.78
N PRO A 20 -9.47 -9.20 -7.96
CA PRO A 20 -9.20 -10.39 -7.15
C PRO A 20 -7.73 -10.82 -7.15
N ALA A 21 -7.04 -10.65 -8.28
CA ALA A 21 -5.63 -10.98 -8.42
C ALA A 21 -4.73 -10.01 -7.61
N ASP A 22 -5.00 -8.71 -7.68
CA ASP A 22 -4.25 -7.71 -6.90
C ASP A 22 -4.44 -7.93 -5.40
N ARG A 23 -5.67 -8.21 -4.97
CA ARG A 23 -5.96 -8.53 -3.55
C ARG A 23 -5.21 -9.76 -3.07
N ALA A 24 -5.15 -10.81 -3.89
CA ALA A 24 -4.42 -12.04 -3.54
C ALA A 24 -2.90 -11.79 -3.48
N SER A 25 -2.38 -10.97 -4.39
CA SER A 25 -0.96 -10.60 -4.43
C SER A 25 -0.57 -9.78 -3.19
N ILE A 26 -1.34 -8.73 -2.88
CA ILE A 26 -1.14 -7.91 -1.67
C ILE A 26 -1.23 -8.78 -0.41
N ALA A 27 -2.24 -9.66 -0.31
CA ALA A 27 -2.38 -10.54 0.85
C ALA A 27 -1.16 -11.47 1.03
N THR A 28 -0.60 -11.98 -0.07
CA THR A 28 0.60 -12.84 -0.04
C THR A 28 1.82 -12.07 0.42
N LEU A 29 2.05 -10.86 -0.11
CA LEU A 29 3.17 -9.99 0.27
C LEU A 29 3.08 -9.55 1.73
N VAL A 30 1.88 -9.19 2.20
CA VAL A 30 1.64 -8.87 3.62
C VAL A 30 1.93 -10.09 4.49
N GLN A 31 1.51 -11.29 4.07
CA GLN A 31 1.82 -12.50 4.82
C GLN A 31 3.32 -12.77 4.91
N GLN A 32 4.08 -12.49 3.84
CA GLN A 32 5.55 -12.56 3.87
C GLN A 32 6.15 -11.55 4.86
N CYS A 33 5.62 -10.32 4.92
CA CYS A 33 6.04 -9.33 5.90
C CYS A 33 5.80 -9.79 7.35
N LEU A 34 4.62 -10.35 7.60
CA LEU A 34 4.26 -10.90 8.91
C LEU A 34 5.15 -12.09 9.29
N THR A 35 5.39 -13.00 8.35
CA THR A 35 6.27 -14.16 8.55
C THR A 35 7.71 -13.73 8.83
N ALA A 36 8.20 -12.70 8.14
CA ALA A 36 9.52 -12.13 8.37
C ALA A 36 9.59 -11.29 9.66
N GLN A 37 8.48 -11.12 10.38
CA GLN A 37 8.38 -10.34 11.62
C GLN A 37 8.91 -8.91 11.45
N GLY A 38 8.67 -8.31 10.29
CA GLY A 38 9.19 -6.98 9.96
C GLY A 38 10.70 -6.92 9.65
N GLN A 39 11.40 -8.05 9.58
CA GLN A 39 12.81 -8.10 9.20
C GLN A 39 12.95 -8.29 7.69
N ALA A 40 13.81 -7.48 7.05
CA ALA A 40 14.09 -7.57 5.61
C ALA A 40 12.82 -7.53 4.71
N VAL A 41 11.82 -6.74 5.12
CA VAL A 41 10.52 -6.63 4.41
C VAL A 41 10.49 -5.60 3.29
N ALA A 42 11.53 -4.77 3.16
CA ALA A 42 11.66 -3.74 2.13
C ALA A 42 11.28 -4.19 0.69
N PRO A 43 11.70 -5.37 0.18
CA PRO A 43 11.28 -5.81 -1.16
C PRO A 43 9.77 -6.09 -1.26
N TYR A 44 9.16 -6.63 -0.19
CA TYR A 44 7.73 -6.91 -0.15
C TYR A 44 6.92 -5.62 -0.05
N GLU A 45 7.37 -4.67 0.77
CA GLU A 45 6.77 -3.34 0.90
C GLU A 45 6.83 -2.56 -0.41
N ALA A 46 7.96 -2.59 -1.11
CA ALA A 46 8.10 -1.93 -2.41
C ALA A 46 7.13 -2.50 -3.45
N GLU A 47 6.93 -3.82 -3.49
CA GLU A 47 5.96 -4.43 -4.40
C GLU A 47 4.51 -4.09 -4.03
N ILE A 48 4.19 -4.01 -2.73
CA ILE A 48 2.89 -3.52 -2.26
C ILE A 48 2.67 -2.07 -2.70
N ASP A 49 3.66 -1.20 -2.51
CA ASP A 49 3.59 0.22 -2.90
C ASP A 49 3.35 0.38 -4.40
N ASP A 50 4.01 -0.43 -5.24
CA ASP A 50 3.81 -0.40 -6.69
C ASP A 50 2.40 -0.84 -7.10
N ILE A 51 1.87 -1.92 -6.50
CA ILE A 51 0.51 -2.40 -6.76
C ILE A 51 -0.50 -1.35 -6.29
N VAL A 52 -0.33 -0.81 -5.08
CA VAL A 52 -1.22 0.21 -4.51
C VAL A 52 -1.17 1.49 -5.34
N ALA A 53 0.01 1.97 -5.75
CA ALA A 53 0.15 3.14 -6.59
C ALA A 53 -0.60 2.99 -7.92
N ARG A 54 -0.55 1.80 -8.54
CA ARG A 54 -1.35 1.49 -9.74
C ARG A 54 -2.85 1.50 -9.45
N LEU A 55 -3.29 0.94 -8.33
CA LEU A 55 -4.71 0.90 -7.95
C LEU A 55 -5.29 2.29 -7.69
N TYR A 56 -4.51 3.19 -7.12
CA TYR A 56 -4.88 4.59 -6.93
C TYR A 56 -4.68 5.45 -8.18
N GLY A 57 -4.19 4.87 -9.29
CA GLY A 57 -4.01 5.58 -10.55
C GLY A 57 -2.94 6.68 -10.48
N LEU A 58 -1.98 6.56 -9.55
CA LEU A 58 -0.89 7.52 -9.42
C LEU A 58 -0.12 7.61 -10.74
N THR A 59 0.34 8.79 -11.09
CA THR A 59 1.26 9.04 -12.19
C THR A 59 2.69 8.65 -11.81
N GLU A 60 3.61 8.60 -12.77
CA GLU A 60 5.03 8.36 -12.48
C GLU A 60 5.64 9.47 -11.60
N ALA A 61 5.20 10.71 -11.79
CA ALA A 61 5.61 11.84 -10.96
C ALA A 61 5.15 11.66 -9.51
N GLU A 62 3.90 11.26 -9.29
CA GLU A 62 3.38 11.00 -7.94
C GLU A 62 4.02 9.75 -7.31
N ARG A 63 4.33 8.73 -8.12
CA ARG A 63 5.11 7.56 -7.68
C ARG A 63 6.51 7.94 -7.21
N ALA A 64 7.16 8.92 -7.84
CA ALA A 64 8.47 9.40 -7.43
C ALA A 64 8.43 10.10 -6.06
N ILE A 65 7.35 10.82 -5.76
CA ILE A 65 7.12 11.47 -4.46
C ILE A 65 7.02 10.43 -3.34
N ILE A 66 6.17 9.41 -3.51
CA ILE A 66 5.98 8.35 -2.49
C ILE A 66 7.23 7.47 -2.31
N ALA A 67 8.02 7.28 -3.35
CA ALA A 67 9.28 6.54 -3.29
C ALA A 67 10.42 7.34 -2.60
N GLY A 68 10.12 8.51 -2.05
CA GLY A 68 11.11 9.37 -1.40
C GLY A 68 12.15 9.98 -2.34
N ARG A 69 11.89 9.97 -3.66
CA ARG A 69 12.81 10.53 -4.67
C ARG A 69 12.67 12.05 -4.84
N ASP A 70 11.63 12.63 -4.27
CA ASP A 70 11.33 14.08 -4.27
C ASP A 70 11.61 14.72 -2.89
N ASN A 71 12.63 14.25 -2.16
CA ASN A 71 12.89 14.68 -0.78
C ASN A 71 13.59 16.06 -0.64
N ASP A 72 13.29 17.03 -1.51
CA ASP A 72 13.78 18.42 -1.39
C ASP A 72 12.65 19.46 -1.42
N ARG A 73 11.65 19.29 -0.54
CA ARG A 73 10.77 20.41 -0.17
C ARG A 73 10.53 20.46 1.33
N ARG A 74 11.62 20.63 2.08
CA ARG A 74 11.56 21.25 3.41
C ARG A 74 11.08 22.69 3.24
N VAL A 75 9.84 22.95 3.63
CA VAL A 75 9.37 24.29 4.03
C VAL A 75 9.13 24.29 5.53
#